data_AF-A0A1W1EG60-F1
#
_entry.id   AF-A0A1W1EG60-F1
#
_cell.length_a   1.000
_cell.length_b   1.000
_cell.length_c   1.000
_cell.angle_alpha   90.00
_cell.angle_beta   90.00
_cell.angle_gamma   90.00
#
_symmetry.space_group_name_H-M   'P 1'
#
loop_
_entity.id
_entity.type
_entity.pdbx_description
1 polymer ?
#
loop_
_entity_poly.entity_id
_entity_poly.type
_entity_poly.pdbx_seq_one_letter_code
_entity_poly.pdbx_strand_id
1 'polypeptide(L)'
;MKLIILSVFGLLMFTACSDEPRVKASDVVKEISASEAKKCTYIGQDEVFASLFWSAQGERNLAEESLRFDTYSKGGNAYVITEDGKNPWNGGTEIKYNAYKCKD
;
A
#
# COMPACT_ATOMS: atom_id res chain seq x y z
N MET A 1 -39.95 45.87 23.41
CA MET A 1 -38.62 45.24 23.27
C MET A 1 -38.77 44.00 22.39
N LYS A 2 -38.19 44.02 21.17
CA LYS A 2 -38.17 42.86 20.26
C LYS A 2 -37.01 41.94 20.66
N LEU A 3 -37.30 40.71 21.08
CA LEU A 3 -36.28 39.67 21.28
C LEU A 3 -36.21 38.81 20.03
N ILE A 4 -35.05 38.83 19.38
CA ILE A 4 -34.68 37.97 18.25
C ILE A 4 -34.19 36.66 18.86
N ILE A 5 -34.90 35.55 18.64
CA ILE A 5 -34.44 34.21 19.03
C ILE A 5 -33.69 33.62 17.85
N LEU A 6 -32.37 33.52 17.99
CA LEU A 6 -31.46 32.89 17.04
C LEU A 6 -31.77 31.39 16.89
N SER A 7 -31.78 30.97 15.63
CA SER A 7 -31.76 29.58 15.16
C SER A 7 -30.59 28.79 15.76
N VAL A 8 -30.87 27.64 16.35
CA VAL A 8 -29.88 26.58 16.59
C VAL A 8 -30.36 25.33 15.88
N PHE A 9 -29.94 25.21 14.62
CA PHE A 9 -30.06 24.00 13.82
C PHE A 9 -29.04 22.99 14.40
N GLY A 10 -29.48 22.21 15.38
CA GLY A 10 -28.70 21.13 15.98
C GLY A 10 -28.58 19.97 15.00
N LEU A 11 -27.58 20.04 14.11
CA LEU A 11 -27.19 18.92 13.26
C LEU A 11 -26.44 17.91 14.14
N LEU A 12 -27.13 16.85 14.56
CA LEU A 12 -26.53 15.68 15.18
C LEU A 12 -25.53 15.06 14.17
N MET A 13 -24.24 15.32 14.38
CA MET A 13 -23.17 14.64 13.68
C MET A 13 -23.20 13.17 14.11
N PHE A 14 -23.71 12.30 13.23
CA PHE A 14 -23.48 10.87 13.35
C PHE A 14 -21.98 10.64 13.14
N THR A 15 -21.25 10.43 14.24
CA THR A 15 -19.91 9.84 14.19
C THR A 15 -20.06 8.38 13.80
N ALA A 16 -20.28 8.14 12.51
CA ALA A 16 -20.02 6.83 11.94
C ALA A 16 -18.50 6.63 11.98
N CYS A 17 -18.00 6.03 13.06
CA CYS A 17 -16.81 5.21 12.97
C CYS A 17 -17.19 4.08 12.01
N SER A 18 -17.01 4.35 10.71
CA SER A 18 -17.12 3.32 9.69
C SER A 18 -15.92 2.40 9.92
N ASP A 19 -16.12 1.33 10.68
CA ASP A 19 -15.27 0.15 10.67
C ASP A 19 -15.37 -0.50 9.28
N GLU A 20 -14.86 0.20 8.26
CA GLU A 20 -14.53 -0.47 7.01
C GLU A 20 -13.47 -1.51 7.36
N PRO A 21 -13.65 -2.79 6.98
CA PRO A 21 -12.61 -3.76 7.15
C PRO A 21 -11.39 -3.23 6.39
N ARG A 22 -10.38 -2.75 7.13
CA ARG A 22 -9.08 -2.39 6.55
C ARG A 22 -8.49 -3.68 6.04
N VAL A 23 -8.83 -4.04 4.81
CA VAL A 23 -8.25 -5.16 4.11
C VAL A 23 -6.75 -4.83 4.03
N LYS A 24 -5.95 -5.56 4.81
CA LYS A 24 -4.50 -5.33 4.79
C LYS A 24 -4.01 -5.70 3.41
N ALA A 25 -3.23 -4.82 2.79
CA ALA A 25 -2.63 -5.11 1.48
C ALA A 25 -1.79 -6.41 1.52
N SER A 26 -1.25 -6.79 2.68
CA SER A 26 -0.58 -8.08 2.92
C SER A 26 -1.45 -9.31 2.62
N ASP A 27 -2.76 -9.20 2.81
CA ASP A 27 -3.68 -10.33 2.73
C ASP A 27 -4.24 -10.50 1.30
N VAL A 28 -4.22 -9.43 0.51
CA VAL A 28 -4.75 -9.39 -0.87
C VAL A 28 -3.65 -9.47 -1.90
N VAL A 29 -2.53 -8.81 -1.65
CA VAL A 29 -1.42 -8.72 -2.60
C VAL A 29 -0.41 -9.81 -2.31
N LYS A 30 -0.14 -10.65 -3.31
CA LYS A 30 0.81 -11.76 -3.21
C LYS A 30 1.99 -11.60 -4.15
N GLU A 31 3.14 -12.08 -3.73
CA GLU A 31 4.25 -12.29 -4.64
C GLU A 31 3.92 -13.48 -5.54
N ILE A 32 4.16 -13.32 -6.84
CA ILE A 32 3.96 -14.38 -7.83
C ILE A 32 5.25 -14.61 -8.61
N SER A 33 5.36 -15.77 -9.23
CA SER A 33 6.48 -16.05 -10.13
C SER A 33 6.32 -15.35 -11.48
N ALA A 34 7.43 -15.15 -12.20
CA ALA A 34 7.40 -14.57 -13.55
C ALA A 34 6.58 -15.39 -14.57
N SER A 35 6.37 -16.69 -14.33
CA SER A 35 5.53 -17.54 -15.16
C SER A 35 4.03 -17.33 -14.90
N GLU A 36 3.65 -17.07 -13.65
CA GLU A 36 2.28 -16.71 -13.26
C GLU A 36 1.92 -15.30 -13.73
N ALA A 37 2.87 -14.37 -13.68
CA ALA A 37 2.68 -13.00 -14.14
C ALA A 37 2.23 -12.91 -15.61
N LYS A 38 2.61 -13.87 -16.46
CA LYS A 38 2.16 -13.96 -17.87
C LYS A 38 0.64 -14.14 -18.02
N LYS A 39 -0.03 -14.63 -16.98
CA LYS A 39 -1.49 -14.83 -16.94
C LYS A 39 -2.23 -13.61 -16.37
N CYS A 40 -1.50 -12.59 -15.93
CA CYS A 40 -2.04 -11.42 -15.24
C CYS A 40 -1.90 -10.18 -16.12
N THR A 41 -2.71 -9.17 -15.84
CA THR A 41 -2.62 -7.86 -16.50
C THR A 41 -1.54 -7.04 -15.82
N TYR A 42 -0.54 -6.60 -16.58
CA TYR A 42 0.48 -5.68 -16.09
C TYR A 42 -0.11 -4.30 -15.80
N ILE A 43 0.17 -3.76 -14.62
CA ILE A 43 -0.32 -2.46 -14.17
C ILE A 43 0.78 -1.41 -14.30
N GLY A 44 2.00 -1.74 -13.88
CA GLY A 44 3.12 -0.82 -13.89
C GLY A 44 4.34 -1.37 -13.16
N GLN A 45 5.43 -0.62 -13.24
CA GLN A 45 6.67 -0.88 -12.52
C GLN A 45 6.91 0.27 -11.55
N ASP A 46 7.45 -0.05 -10.39
CA ASP A 46 7.88 0.96 -9.43
C ASP A 46 9.03 0.44 -8.58
N GLU A 47 9.54 1.31 -7.71
CA GLU A 47 10.56 0.98 -6.73
C GLU A 47 10.14 1.48 -5.35
N VAL A 48 10.44 0.68 -4.33
CA VAL A 48 10.27 1.07 -2.94
C VAL A 48 11.61 1.09 -2.24
N PHE A 49 11.71 2.01 -1.29
CA PHE A 49 12.89 2.21 -0.48
C PHE A 49 12.53 2.17 1.01
N ALA A 50 13.30 1.42 1.77
CA ALA A 50 13.21 1.42 3.23
C ALA A 50 14.59 1.39 3.87
N SER A 51 14.82 2.26 4.83
CA SER A 51 16.02 2.25 5.66
C SER A 51 15.69 2.28 7.15
N LEU A 52 16.32 1.35 7.86
CA LEU A 52 16.37 1.21 9.30
C LEU A 52 17.85 1.01 9.62
N PHE A 53 18.44 2.05 10.19
CA PHE A 53 19.84 2.14 10.61
C PHE A 53 20.36 0.94 11.42
N TRP A 54 19.49 0.08 11.94
CA TRP A 54 19.78 -0.97 12.91
C TRP A 54 19.42 -2.40 12.45
N SER A 55 18.75 -2.61 11.31
CA SER A 55 18.38 -3.96 10.87
C SER A 55 18.07 -4.08 9.38
N ALA A 56 18.94 -4.77 8.64
CA ALA A 56 18.73 -5.06 7.23
C ALA A 56 17.47 -5.92 6.96
N GLN A 57 17.11 -6.82 7.88
CA GLN A 57 15.89 -7.62 7.76
C GLN A 57 14.64 -6.77 7.99
N GLY A 58 14.69 -5.85 8.96
CA GLY A 58 13.59 -4.92 9.19
C GLY A 58 13.36 -3.99 7.99
N GLU A 59 14.44 -3.51 7.38
CA GLU A 59 14.38 -2.73 6.13
C GLU A 59 13.65 -3.47 5.03
N ARG A 60 14.02 -4.74 4.81
CA ARG A 60 13.36 -5.58 3.82
C ARG A 60 11.86 -5.73 4.09
N ASN A 61 11.49 -6.06 5.33
CA ASN A 61 10.09 -6.27 5.69
C ASN A 61 9.24 -4.99 5.45
N LEU A 62 9.79 -3.81 5.78
CA LEU A 62 9.13 -2.54 5.53
C LEU A 62 9.02 -2.20 4.03
N ALA A 63 10.07 -2.51 3.26
CA ALA A 63 10.03 -2.36 1.81
C ALA A 63 8.94 -3.26 1.20
N GLU A 64 8.89 -4.54 1.59
CA GLU A 64 7.86 -5.47 1.13
C GLU A 64 6.44 -5.03 1.52
N GLU A 65 6.24 -4.50 2.73
CA GLU A 65 4.94 -3.97 3.15
C GLU A 65 4.53 -2.74 2.32
N SER A 66 5.48 -1.82 2.08
CA SER A 66 5.26 -0.63 1.25
C SER A 66 4.93 -1.00 -0.18
N LEU A 67 5.63 -1.99 -0.74
CA LEU A 67 5.41 -2.52 -2.08
C LEU A 67 4.02 -3.14 -2.23
N ARG A 68 3.57 -3.90 -1.23
CA ARG A 68 2.22 -4.49 -1.23
C ARG A 68 1.16 -3.40 -1.17
N PHE A 69 1.36 -2.40 -0.32
CA PHE A 69 0.44 -1.26 -0.24
C PHE A 69 0.36 -0.51 -1.57
N ASP A 70 1.50 -0.21 -2.19
CA ASP A 70 1.53 0.49 -3.47
C ASP A 70 0.83 -0.33 -4.58
N THR A 71 1.14 -1.62 -4.68
CA THR A 71 0.49 -2.54 -5.62
C THR A 71 -1.03 -2.54 -5.45
N TYR A 72 -1.50 -2.59 -4.20
CA TYR A 72 -2.93 -2.53 -3.87
C TYR A 72 -3.54 -1.18 -4.27
N SER A 73 -2.84 -0.08 -3.99
CA SER A 73 -3.31 1.28 -4.29
C SER A 73 -3.48 1.51 -5.80
N LYS A 74 -2.68 0.83 -6.63
CA LYS A 74 -2.79 0.80 -8.09
C LYS A 74 -3.86 -0.17 -8.61
N GLY A 75 -4.61 -0.81 -7.72
CA GLY A 75 -5.66 -1.78 -8.04
C GLY A 75 -5.17 -3.20 -8.28
N GLY A 76 -3.88 -3.47 -8.05
CA GLY A 76 -3.26 -4.79 -8.18
C GLY A 76 -3.55 -5.73 -7.03
N ASN A 77 -3.35 -7.02 -7.28
CA ASN A 77 -3.40 -8.10 -6.28
C ASN A 77 -2.16 -9.01 -6.35
N ALA A 78 -1.19 -8.69 -7.21
CA ALA A 78 0.04 -9.45 -7.31
C ALA A 78 1.23 -8.58 -7.72
N TYR A 79 2.43 -9.00 -7.34
CA TYR A 79 3.67 -8.38 -7.79
C TYR A 79 4.76 -9.42 -8.10
N VAL A 80 5.75 -8.99 -8.87
CA VAL A 80 7.01 -9.73 -9.11
C VAL A 80 8.16 -8.80 -8.75
N ILE A 81 9.04 -9.23 -7.84
CA ILE A 81 10.29 -8.51 -7.57
C ILE A 81 11.23 -8.73 -8.75
N THR A 82 11.71 -7.64 -9.35
CA THR A 82 12.65 -7.67 -10.47
C THR A 82 14.08 -7.42 -10.03
N GLU A 83 14.26 -6.56 -9.03
CA GLU A 83 15.55 -6.28 -8.41
C GLU A 83 15.38 -6.07 -6.92
N ASP A 84 16.39 -6.50 -6.17
CA ASP A 84 16.40 -6.48 -4.72
C ASP A 84 17.84 -6.27 -4.27
N GLY A 85 18.08 -5.16 -3.58
CA GLY A 85 19.44 -4.77 -3.25
C GLY A 85 19.54 -3.68 -2.21
N LYS A 86 20.77 -3.23 -2.00
CA LYS A 86 21.08 -2.08 -1.16
C LYS A 86 21.26 -0.86 -2.02
N ASN A 87 20.60 0.22 -1.63
CA ASN A 87 20.81 1.51 -2.27
C ASN A 87 22.22 2.02 -1.88
N PRO A 88 23.10 2.29 -2.86
CA PRO A 88 24.50 2.61 -2.60
C PRO A 88 24.70 3.98 -1.94
N TRP A 89 23.68 4.85 -1.92
CA TRP A 89 23.78 6.22 -1.42
C TRP A 89 23.43 6.36 0.06
N ASN A 90 22.54 5.50 0.56
CA ASN A 90 22.02 5.61 1.93
C ASN A 90 22.03 4.27 2.70
N GLY A 91 22.47 3.17 2.07
CA GLY A 91 22.60 1.85 2.69
C GLY A 91 21.29 1.14 2.98
N GLY A 92 20.14 1.73 2.65
CA GLY A 92 18.83 1.12 2.85
C GLY A 92 18.52 0.03 1.82
N THR A 93 17.47 -0.73 2.05
CA THR A 93 16.96 -1.73 1.11
C THR A 93 16.13 -1.04 0.02
N GLU A 94 16.40 -1.39 -1.23
CA GLU A 94 15.68 -0.95 -2.41
C GLU A 94 15.13 -2.18 -3.14
N ILE A 95 13.85 -2.16 -3.45
CA ILE A 95 13.17 -3.25 -4.17
C ILE A 95 12.46 -2.65 -5.38
N LYS A 96 12.83 -3.12 -6.58
CA LYS A 96 12.10 -2.83 -7.82
C LYS A 96 11.16 -3.97 -8.13
N TYR A 97 9.97 -3.63 -8.60
CA TYR A 97 8.93 -4.61 -8.82
C TYR A 97 7.98 -4.21 -9.92
N ASN A 98 7.31 -5.22 -10.46
CA ASN A 98 6.21 -5.07 -11.39
C ASN A 98 4.91 -5.42 -10.67
N ALA A 99 3.92 -4.54 -10.76
CA ALA A 99 2.58 -4.73 -10.23
C ALA A 99 1.65 -5.34 -11.29
N TYR A 100 0.79 -6.26 -10.85
CA TYR A 100 -0.12 -7.01 -11.70
C TYR A 100 -1.53 -7.11 -11.10
N LYS A 101 -2.51 -7.24 -11.99
CA LYS A 101 -3.87 -7.69 -11.68
C LYS A 101 -4.08 -9.09 -12.24
N CYS A 102 -4.08 -10.08 -11.36
CA CYS A 102 -4.46 -11.45 -11.67
C CYS A 102 -5.97 -11.62 -11.46
N LYS A 103 -6.60 -12.49 -12.26
CA LYS A 103 -7.96 -12.96 -11.96
C LYS A 103 -7.88 -13.95 -10.81
N ASP A 104 -8.73 -13.77 -9.81
CA ASP A 104 -8.85 -14.69 -8.67
C ASP A 104 -9.33 -16.08 -9.11
#